data_AF-A0A6G3XAR1-F1
#
_entry.id   AF-A0A6G3XAR1-F1
#
_cell.length_a   1.000
_cell.length_b   1.000
_cell.length_c   1.000
_cell.angle_alpha   90.00
_cell.angle_beta   90.00
_cell.angle_gamma   90.00
#
_symmetry.space_group_name_H-M   'P 1'
#
loop_
_entity.id
_entity.type
_entity.pdbx_description
1 polymer ?
#
loop_
_entity_poly.entity_id
_entity_poly.type
_entity_poly.pdbx_seq_one_letter_code
_entity_poly.pdbx_strand_id
1 'polypeptide(L)' 'EQWEGLAQVVPLRGRDEWPSRVDHRTVPDERAAEQRRLVVLRVQVFADAREVAEYLVAQVPVLLDLTAAETDVAKR' A
#
# COMPACT_ATOMS: atom_id res chain seq x y z
N GLU A 1 5.89 23.41 0.81
CA GLU A 1 4.95 23.43 -0.34
C GLU A 1 5.09 22.21 -1.26
N GLN A 2 5.68 21.09 -0.82
CA GLN A 2 5.93 19.94 -1.72
C GLN A 2 5.43 18.61 -1.15
N TRP A 3 4.26 18.63 -0.48
CA TRP A 3 3.63 17.41 0.05
C TRP A 3 2.11 17.40 -0.10
N GLU A 4 1.53 18.17 -1.02
CA GLU A 4 0.08 18.23 -1.26
C GLU A 4 -0.49 17.06 -2.10
N GLY A 5 0.31 16.02 -2.38
CA GLY A 5 -0.08 14.93 -3.28
C GLY A 5 0.28 13.52 -2.83
N LEU A 6 0.91 13.33 -1.67
CA LEU A 6 1.13 11.98 -1.14
C LEU A 6 -0.13 11.53 -0.40
N ALA A 7 -0.88 10.67 -1.10
CA ALA A 7 -1.94 9.80 -0.62
C ALA A 7 -2.45 10.14 0.79
N GLN A 8 -3.61 10.81 0.82
CA GLN A 8 -4.45 10.90 2.01
C GLN A 8 -4.54 9.49 2.61
N VAL A 9 -3.99 9.28 3.80
CA VAL A 9 -4.02 7.98 4.48
C VAL A 9 -5.46 7.78 4.95
N VAL A 10 -6.31 7.22 4.08
CA VAL A 10 -7.70 6.94 4.40
C VAL A 10 -7.73 5.61 5.16
N PRO A 11 -8.31 5.57 6.38
CA PRO A 11 -8.51 4.31 7.08
C PRO A 11 -9.42 3.42 6.20
N LEU A 12 -8.91 2.25 5.80
CA LEU A 12 -9.72 1.28 5.06
C LEU A 12 -10.86 0.82 5.97
N ARG A 13 -12.06 1.37 5.77
CA ARG A 13 -13.28 0.86 6.38
C ARG A 13 -13.90 -0.10 5.40
N GLY A 14 -13.84 -1.39 5.71
CA GLY A 14 -14.45 -2.43 4.90
C GLY A 14 -13.55 -2.99 3.82
N ARG A 15 -13.90 -4.19 3.37
CA ARG A 15 -13.06 -5.13 2.62
C ARG A 15 -12.74 -4.68 1.18
N ASP A 16 -13.40 -3.64 0.68
CA ASP A 16 -13.41 -3.30 -0.76
C ASP A 16 -13.35 -1.79 -1.09
N GLU A 17 -13.28 -0.88 -0.12
CA GLU A 17 -13.32 0.57 -0.41
C GLU A 17 -11.93 1.21 -0.37
N TRP A 18 -11.22 1.12 -1.48
CA TRP A 18 -10.26 2.15 -1.84
C TRP A 18 -11.05 3.37 -2.33
N PRO A 19 -10.71 4.63 -1.99
CA PRO A 19 -11.41 5.78 -2.52
C PRO A 19 -11.00 5.97 -3.98
N SER A 20 -11.57 5.15 -4.88
CA SER A 20 -11.63 5.49 -6.28
C SER A 20 -12.46 6.78 -6.36
N ARG A 21 -11.87 7.83 -6.93
CA ARG A 21 -12.56 9.08 -7.25
C ARG A 21 -13.96 8.76 -7.80
N VAL A 22 -15.01 9.42 -7.31
CA VAL A 22 -16.42 9.09 -7.57
C VAL A 22 -16.76 8.94 -9.07
N ASP A 23 -15.97 9.55 -9.95
CA ASP A 23 -16.15 9.50 -11.41
C ASP A 23 -15.15 8.57 -12.16
N HIS A 24 -14.34 7.78 -11.45
CA HIS A 24 -13.36 6.90 -12.09
C HIS A 24 -14.00 5.57 -12.52
N ARG A 25 -14.37 5.47 -13.80
CA ARG A 25 -14.68 4.17 -14.42
C ARG A 25 -13.39 3.40 -14.68
N THR A 26 -13.18 2.32 -13.94
CA THR A 26 -12.12 1.34 -14.23
C THR A 26 -12.51 0.55 -15.48
N VAL A 27 -11.80 0.77 -16.58
CA VAL A 27 -11.89 -0.10 -17.77
C VAL A 27 -11.15 -1.40 -17.43
N PRO A 28 -11.76 -2.59 -17.58
CA PRO A 28 -11.09 -3.85 -17.33
C PRO A 28 -9.93 -4.02 -18.32
N ASP A 29 -8.72 -3.72 -17.90
CA ASP A 29 -7.52 -4.07 -18.63
C ASP A 29 -7.08 -5.49 -18.19
N GLU A 30 -7.17 -6.45 -19.11
CA GLU A 30 -6.74 -7.83 -18.88
C GLU A 30 -5.22 -7.91 -18.59
N ARG A 31 -4.42 -6.95 -19.09
CA ARG A 31 -2.99 -6.83 -18.75
C ARG A 31 -2.78 -6.28 -17.34
N ALA A 32 -3.74 -5.50 -16.82
CA ALA A 32 -3.70 -5.04 -15.43
C ALA A 32 -4.07 -6.16 -14.45
N ALA A 33 -4.80 -7.20 -14.88
CA ALA A 33 -5.14 -8.33 -14.00
C ALA A 33 -3.90 -9.06 -13.47
N GLU A 34 -2.84 -9.15 -14.29
CA GLU A 34 -1.58 -9.77 -13.90
C GLU A 34 -0.76 -8.90 -12.93
N GLN A 35 -0.96 -7.58 -12.97
CA GLN A 35 -0.35 -6.59 -12.06
C GLN A 35 -1.07 -6.45 -10.71
N ARG A 36 -2.18 -7.16 -10.48
CA ARG A 36 -2.97 -7.12 -9.22
C ARG A 36 -2.47 -8.07 -8.13
N ARG A 37 -1.33 -8.75 -8.33
CA ARG A 37 -0.74 -9.62 -7.30
C ARG A 37 0.11 -8.79 -6.36
N LEU A 38 -0.39 -8.58 -5.15
CA LEU A 38 0.31 -7.88 -4.06
C LEU A 38 0.94 -8.90 -3.12
N VAL A 39 2.12 -8.58 -2.59
CA VAL A 39 2.70 -9.28 -1.43
C VAL A 39 2.29 -8.54 -0.16
N VAL A 40 1.73 -9.25 0.80
CA VAL A 40 1.34 -8.67 2.09
C VAL A 40 2.43 -8.92 3.11
N LEU A 41 2.95 -7.85 3.71
CA LEU A 41 3.96 -7.91 4.77
C LEU A 41 3.42 -7.24 6.03
N ARG A 42 3.52 -7.94 7.17
CA ARG A 42 3.20 -7.35 8.48
C ARG A 42 4.47 -6.76 9.08
N VAL A 43 4.44 -5.47 9.38
CA VAL A 43 5.55 -4.76 10.01
C VAL A 43 5.32 -4.75 11.53
N GLN A 44 6.35 -5.11 12.27
CA GLN A 44 6.36 -5.06 13.74
C GLN A 44 7.45 -4.11 14.23
N VAL A 45 8.63 -4.19 13.62
CA VAL A 45 9.78 -3.36 13.94
C VAL A 45 10.32 -2.68 12.70
N PHE A 46 11.06 -1.58 12.90
CA PHE A 46 11.64 -0.84 11.76
C PHE A 46 12.59 -1.70 10.90
N ALA A 47 13.21 -2.73 11.47
CA ALA A 47 14.10 -3.62 10.74
C ALA A 47 13.39 -4.43 9.63
N ASP A 48 12.07 -4.63 9.74
CA ASP A 48 11.26 -5.33 8.74
C ASP A 48 11.21 -4.56 7.40
N ALA A 49 11.45 -3.24 7.43
CA ALA A 49 11.54 -2.40 6.23
C ALA A 49 12.63 -2.86 5.25
N ARG A 50 13.62 -3.64 5.71
CA ARG A 50 14.62 -4.27 4.83
C ARG A 50 13.96 -5.22 3.84
N GLU A 51 13.06 -6.08 4.29
CA GLU A 51 12.34 -7.03 3.44
C GLU A 51 11.40 -6.28 2.48
N VAL A 52 10.74 -5.23 2.97
CA VAL A 52 9.93 -4.33 2.13
C VAL A 52 10.77 -3.76 0.99
N ALA A 53 11.98 -3.27 1.28
CA ALA A 53 12.88 -2.71 0.28
C ALA A 53 13.29 -3.73 -0.80
N GLU A 54 13.49 -5.00 -0.43
CA GLU A 54 13.82 -6.06 -1.39
C GLU A 54 12.71 -6.25 -2.43
N TYR A 55 11.44 -6.28 -2.01
CA TYR A 55 10.32 -6.37 -2.94
C TYR A 55 10.17 -5.13 -3.82
N LEU A 56 10.38 -3.94 -3.25
CA LEU A 56 10.31 -2.69 -4.01
C LEU A 56 11.41 -2.60 -5.07
N VAL A 57 12.64 -3.02 -4.76
CA VAL A 57 13.74 -3.11 -5.73
C VAL A 57 13.40 -4.11 -6.84
N ALA A 58 12.74 -5.22 -6.51
CA ALA A 58 12.25 -6.20 -7.48
C ALA A 58 11.02 -5.74 -8.28
N GLN A 59 10.55 -4.49 -8.07
CA GLN A 59 9.33 -3.94 -8.69
C GLN A 59 8.08 -4.76 -8.39
N VAL A 60 8.05 -5.45 -7.24
CA VAL A 60 6.89 -6.20 -6.77
C VAL A 60 6.07 -5.29 -5.86
N PRO A 61 4.78 -5.07 -6.15
CA PRO A 61 3.94 -4.22 -5.32
C PRO A 61 3.64 -4.90 -3.98
N VAL A 62 3.70 -4.12 -2.90
CA VAL A 62 3.53 -4.59 -1.52
C VAL A 62 2.38 -3.88 -0.81
N LEU A 63 1.68 -4.60 0.06
CA LEU A 63 0.72 -4.06 1.02
C LEU A 63 1.30 -4.25 2.43
N LEU A 64 1.46 -3.16 3.17
CA LEU A 64 1.98 -3.19 4.53
C LEU A 64 0.82 -3.24 5.53
N ASP A 65 0.80 -4.29 6.35
CA ASP A 65 -0.04 -4.35 7.54
C ASP A 65 0.74 -3.77 8.73
N LEU A 66 0.37 -2.54 9.10
CA LEU A 66 0.99 -1.80 10.21
C LEU A 66 0.23 -1.98 11.53
N THR A 67 -0.80 -2.84 11.58
CA THR A 67 -1.66 -2.99 12.77
C THR A 67 -0.89 -3.45 14.01
N ALA A 68 0.23 -4.13 13.83
CA ALA A 68 1.08 -4.64 14.91
C ALA A 68 2.27 -3.72 15.26
N ALA A 69 2.51 -2.66 14.49
CA ALA A 69 3.62 -1.75 14.72
C ALA A 69 3.24 -0.67 15.75
N GLU A 70 4.21 -0.27 16.58
CA GLU A 70 4.06 0.94 17.40
C GLU A 70 3.89 2.19 16.52
N THR A 71 3.21 3.21 17.02
CA THR A 71 2.87 4.42 16.23
C THR A 71 4.10 5.11 15.64
N ASP A 72 5.23 5.14 16.36
CA ASP A 72 6.46 5.73 15.84
C ASP A 72 7.09 4.87 14.75
N VAL A 73 7.02 3.55 14.86
CA VAL A 73 7.49 2.60 13.84
C VAL A 73 6.62 2.70 12.59
N ALA A 74 5.29 2.70 12.73
CA ALA A 74 4.36 2.82 11.61
C ALA A 74 4.49 4.14 10.84
N LYS A 75 4.91 5.22 11.53
CA LYS A 75 5.14 6.53 10.93
C LYS A 75 6.47 6.62 10.17
N ARG A 76 7.48 5.86 10.59
CA ARG A 76 8.84 5.89 10.04
C ARG A 76 8.93 5.08 8.76
#